data_AF-A0A0V0Q077-F1
#
_entry.id   AF-A0A0V0Q077-F1
#
_cell.length_a   1.000
_cell.length_b   1.000
_cell.length_c   1.000
_cell.angle_alpha   90.00
_cell.angle_beta   90.00
_cell.angle_gamma   90.00
#
_symmetry.space_group_name_H-M   'P 1'
#
loop_
_entity.id
_entity.type
_entity.pdbx_description
1 polymer ?
#
loop_
_entity_poly.entity_id
_entity_poly.type
_entity_poly.pdbx_seq_one_letter_code
_entity_poly.pdbx_strand_id
1 'polypeptide(L)'
;MNNHKIISIDGGSAAYWRERKHAFRLIREAELAAERLADAPMYLHGGYDEDGDVIPIENLGPHDDMEDAIRAIEADATAVSILIAQGRTQIGGHEIAAVIRGLEPDWGGIEDPVSNPLWGPDTD
;
A
#
# COMPACT_ATOMS: atom_id res chain seq x y z
N MET A 1 3.91 1.57 25.98
CA MET A 1 4.42 0.20 25.75
C MET A 1 4.09 -0.16 24.31
N ASN A 2 5.09 -0.39 23.45
CA ASN A 2 4.83 -0.74 22.06
C ASN A 2 4.37 -2.21 22.00
N ASN A 3 3.11 -2.43 21.66
CA ASN A 3 2.49 -3.75 21.51
C ASN A 3 3.01 -4.42 20.22
N HIS A 4 4.24 -4.92 20.22
CA HIS A 4 4.79 -5.64 19.08
C HIS A 4 4.13 -7.02 19.01
N LYS A 5 3.30 -7.25 18.00
CA LYS A 5 2.73 -8.56 17.71
C LYS A 5 3.85 -9.54 17.37
N ILE A 6 4.17 -10.45 18.27
CA ILE A 6 5.16 -11.51 18.03
C ILE A 6 4.54 -12.52 17.06
N ILE A 7 5.11 -12.65 15.87
CA ILE A 7 4.68 -13.59 14.83
C ILE A 7 5.61 -14.81 14.85
N SER A 8 5.04 -16.01 14.97
CA SER A 8 5.79 -17.27 14.88
C SER A 8 6.14 -17.57 13.43
N ILE A 9 7.40 -17.92 13.17
CA ILE A 9 7.93 -18.24 11.83
C ILE A 9 8.26 -19.73 11.77
N ASP A 10 7.67 -20.45 10.81
CA ASP A 10 8.08 -21.80 10.46
C ASP A 10 8.93 -21.78 9.18
N GLY A 11 10.24 -21.60 9.37
CA GLY A 11 11.21 -21.59 8.27
C GLY A 11 11.42 -22.95 7.58
N GLY A 12 10.92 -24.04 8.16
CA GLY A 12 10.97 -25.38 7.55
C GLY A 12 9.78 -25.66 6.62
N SER A 13 8.72 -24.86 6.70
CA SER A 13 7.49 -25.07 5.93
C SER A 13 7.62 -24.66 4.47
N ALA A 14 7.30 -25.58 3.57
CA ALA A 14 7.18 -25.26 2.15
C ALA A 14 6.06 -24.25 1.86
N ALA A 15 4.97 -24.28 2.64
CA ALA A 15 3.86 -23.33 2.50
C ALA A 15 4.32 -21.90 2.85
N TYR A 16 5.06 -21.76 3.96
CA TYR A 16 5.65 -20.49 4.40
C TYR A 16 6.51 -19.85 3.30
N TRP A 17 7.36 -20.64 2.64
CA TRP A 17 8.20 -20.13 1.55
C TRP A 17 7.42 -19.83 0.28
N ARG A 18 6.36 -20.60 -0.02
CA ARG A 18 5.50 -20.34 -1.18
C ARG A 18 4.76 -19.01 -1.03
N GLU A 19 4.19 -18.74 0.14
CA GLU A 19 3.52 -17.47 0.47
C GLU A 19 4.48 -16.29 0.35
N ARG A 20 5.71 -16.41 0.86
CA ARG A 20 6.72 -15.36 0.74
C ARG A 20 7.17 -15.11 -0.70
N LYS A 21 7.37 -16.16 -1.48
CA LYS A 21 7.68 -16.00 -2.91
C LYS A 21 6.54 -15.29 -3.65
N HIS A 22 5.29 -15.60 -3.32
CA HIS A 22 4.13 -14.92 -3.85
C HIS A 22 4.14 -13.42 -3.49
N ALA A 23 4.29 -13.12 -2.21
CA ALA A 23 4.32 -11.74 -1.70
C ALA A 23 5.45 -10.90 -2.32
N PHE A 24 6.68 -11.43 -2.39
CA PHE A 24 7.78 -10.72 -3.03
C PHE A 24 7.56 -10.50 -4.53
N ARG A 25 6.86 -11.42 -5.21
CA ARG A 25 6.48 -11.22 -6.61
C ARG A 25 5.51 -10.05 -6.75
N LEU A 26 4.49 -9.95 -5.90
CA LEU A 26 3.54 -8.83 -5.93
C LEU A 26 4.24 -7.48 -5.69
N ILE A 27 5.15 -7.42 -4.70
CA ILE A 27 5.95 -6.21 -4.43
C ILE A 27 6.76 -5.81 -5.66
N ARG A 28 7.44 -6.78 -6.31
CA ARG A 28 8.18 -6.54 -7.55
C ARG A 28 7.29 -6.09 -8.70
N GLU A 29 6.09 -6.65 -8.83
CA GLU A 29 5.13 -6.28 -9.88
C GLU A 29 4.67 -4.82 -9.72
N ALA A 30 4.42 -4.37 -8.49
CA ALA A 30 4.11 -2.96 -8.20
C ALA A 30 5.31 -2.03 -8.45
N GLU A 31 6.53 -2.45 -8.11
CA GLU A 31 7.75 -1.68 -8.41
C GLU A 31 7.93 -1.51 -9.93
N LEU A 32 7.69 -2.56 -10.71
CA LEU A 32 7.74 -2.49 -12.18
C LEU A 32 6.59 -1.67 -12.77
N ALA A 33 5.39 -1.72 -12.19
CA ALA A 33 4.27 -0.90 -12.62
C ALA A 33 4.58 0.59 -12.39
N ALA A 34 5.17 0.94 -11.25
CA ALA A 34 5.62 2.30 -10.96
C ALA A 34 6.69 2.79 -11.96
N GLU A 35 7.67 1.95 -12.29
CA GLU A 35 8.69 2.28 -13.31
C GLU A 35 8.04 2.54 -14.68
N ARG A 36 7.11 1.66 -15.11
CA ARG A 36 6.39 1.85 -16.38
C ARG A 36 5.53 3.10 -16.38
N LEU A 37 4.85 3.40 -15.28
CA LEU A 37 4.03 4.59 -15.13
C LEU A 37 4.88 5.86 -15.23
N ALA A 38 6.06 5.89 -14.62
CA ALA A 38 6.97 7.03 -14.68
C ALA A 38 7.49 7.32 -16.11
N ASP A 39 7.66 6.27 -16.92
CA ASP A 39 8.16 6.38 -18.30
C ASP A 39 7.04 6.52 -19.35
N ALA A 40 5.78 6.29 -18.97
CA ALA A 40 4.66 6.29 -19.91
C ALA A 40 4.29 7.70 -20.37
N PRO A 41 4.01 7.91 -21.68
CA PRO A 41 3.48 9.18 -22.15
C PRO A 41 2.07 9.38 -21.63
N MET A 42 1.73 10.61 -21.25
CA MET A 42 0.38 10.99 -20.80
C MET A 42 -0.67 10.86 -21.92
N TYR A 43 -0.26 11.11 -23.16
CA TYR A 43 -1.13 11.04 -24.34
C TYR A 43 -0.50 10.17 -25.42
N LEU A 44 -1.33 9.34 -26.06
CA LEU A 44 -1.01 8.58 -27.26
C LEU A 44 -1.51 9.33 -28.50
N HIS A 45 -0.85 9.10 -29.64
CA HIS A 45 -1.25 9.66 -30.91
C HIS A 45 -2.44 8.89 -31.49
N GLY A 46 -3.63 9.51 -31.50
CA GLY A 46 -4.88 8.92 -31.98
C GLY A 46 -5.14 9.06 -33.48
N GLY A 47 -4.30 9.79 -34.20
CA GLY A 47 -4.49 10.09 -35.62
C GLY A 47 -4.56 11.60 -35.86
N TYR A 48 -5.00 11.96 -37.06
CA TYR A 48 -5.32 13.34 -37.43
C TYR A 48 -6.82 13.45 -37.68
N ASP A 49 -7.42 14.57 -37.30
CA ASP A 49 -8.81 14.90 -37.64
C ASP A 49 -8.95 15.48 -39.07
N GLU A 50 -10.14 15.94 -39.43
CA GLU A 50 -10.46 16.47 -40.77
C GLU A 50 -9.68 17.75 -41.09
N ASP A 51 -9.26 18.50 -40.07
CA ASP A 51 -8.49 19.73 -40.20
C ASP A 51 -6.97 19.47 -40.20
N GLY A 52 -6.57 18.21 -39.98
CA GLY A 52 -5.18 17.79 -39.92
C GLY A 52 -4.52 17.98 -38.56
N ASP A 53 -5.30 18.24 -37.51
CA ASP A 53 -4.83 18.37 -36.14
C ASP A 53 -4.68 17.00 -35.47
N VAL A 54 -3.70 16.85 -34.57
CA VAL A 54 -3.46 15.59 -33.85
C VAL A 54 -4.59 15.36 -32.85
N ILE A 55 -5.19 14.16 -32.90
CA ILE A 55 -6.17 13.71 -31.90
C ILE A 55 -5.40 13.06 -30.72
N PRO A 56 -5.35 13.67 -29.53
CA PRO A 56 -4.75 13.02 -28.36
C PRO A 56 -5.69 11.97 -27.78
N ILE A 57 -5.14 10.82 -27.39
CA ILE A 57 -5.85 9.80 -26.60
C ILE A 57 -5.18 9.72 -25.23
N GLU A 58 -5.95 9.85 -24.16
CA GLU A 58 -5.43 9.70 -22.79
C GLU A 58 -4.90 8.29 -22.55
N ASN A 59 -3.67 8.20 -22.02
CA ASN A 59 -3.02 6.93 -21.73
C ASN A 59 -3.21 6.55 -20.25
N LEU A 60 -4.43 6.17 -19.87
CA LEU A 60 -4.73 5.83 -18.48
C LEU A 60 -4.26 4.42 -18.06
N GLY A 61 -3.99 3.54 -19.03
CA GLY A 61 -3.62 2.14 -18.76
C GLY A 61 -2.48 1.95 -17.73
N PRO A 62 -1.35 2.70 -17.82
CA PRO A 62 -0.29 2.62 -16.82
C PRO A 62 -0.71 3.03 -15.41
N HIS A 63 -1.67 3.96 -15.28
CA HIS A 63 -2.23 4.33 -13.99
C HIS A 63 -3.12 3.21 -13.43
N ASP A 64 -3.98 2.62 -14.27
CA ASP A 64 -4.83 1.48 -13.90
C ASP A 64 -3.98 0.28 -13.45
N ASP A 65 -2.93 -0.06 -14.21
CA ASP A 65 -1.99 -1.14 -13.88
C ASP A 65 -1.31 -0.91 -12.52
N MET A 66 -0.94 0.34 -12.21
CA MET A 66 -0.34 0.69 -10.92
C MET A 66 -1.35 0.56 -9.78
N GLU A 67 -2.59 1.01 -9.97
CA GLU A 67 -3.65 0.86 -8.97
C GLU A 67 -3.96 -0.61 -8.69
N ASP A 68 -4.05 -1.43 -9.74
CA ASP A 68 -4.24 -2.87 -9.63
C ASP A 68 -3.12 -3.56 -8.86
N ALA A 69 -1.87 -3.17 -9.11
CA ALA A 69 -0.71 -3.71 -8.41
C ALA A 69 -0.71 -3.34 -6.92
N ILE A 70 -1.07 -2.11 -6.56
CA ILE A 70 -1.24 -1.70 -5.15
C ILE A 70 -2.36 -2.51 -4.50
N ARG A 71 -3.52 -2.65 -5.16
CA ARG A 71 -4.66 -3.43 -4.63
C ARG A 71 -4.29 -4.89 -4.41
N ALA A 72 -3.49 -5.48 -5.29
CA ALA A 72 -3.00 -6.84 -5.14
C ALA A 72 -2.09 -7.00 -3.91
N ILE A 73 -1.21 -6.02 -3.64
CA ILE A 73 -0.41 -5.99 -2.40
C ILE A 73 -1.32 -5.91 -1.18
N GLU A 74 -2.28 -4.98 -1.17
CA GLU A 74 -3.17 -4.78 -0.01
C GLU A 74 -4.04 -6.00 0.31
N ALA A 75 -4.38 -6.80 -0.71
CA ALA A 75 -5.11 -8.05 -0.57
C ALA A 75 -4.25 -9.22 -0.03
N ASP A 76 -2.92 -9.13 -0.10
CA ASP A 76 -2.00 -10.18 0.36
C ASP A 76 -1.41 -9.83 1.72
N ALA A 77 -1.91 -10.49 2.77
CA ALA A 77 -1.47 -10.27 4.15
C ALA A 77 0.03 -10.51 4.36
N THR A 78 0.66 -11.39 3.58
CA THR A 78 2.11 -11.64 3.67
C THR A 78 2.90 -10.48 3.06
N ALA A 79 2.45 -9.95 1.92
CA ALA A 79 3.05 -8.77 1.30
C ALA A 79 2.93 -7.54 2.21
N VAL A 80 1.75 -7.29 2.78
CA VAL A 80 1.52 -6.22 3.76
C VAL A 80 2.43 -6.40 4.97
N SER A 81 2.52 -7.59 5.55
CA SER A 81 3.38 -7.85 6.71
C SER A 81 4.87 -7.62 6.41
N ILE A 82 5.33 -7.97 5.21
CA ILE A 82 6.71 -7.73 4.78
C ILE A 82 6.98 -6.22 4.71
N LEU A 83 6.09 -5.46 4.07
CA LEU A 83 6.26 -4.02 3.91
C LEU A 83 6.16 -3.27 5.25
N ILE A 84 5.27 -3.69 6.16
CA ILE A 84 5.21 -3.19 7.55
C ILE A 84 6.55 -3.43 8.24
N ALA A 85 7.10 -4.65 8.16
CA ALA A 85 8.39 -4.97 8.77
C ALA A 85 9.55 -4.15 8.19
N GLN A 86 9.42 -3.68 6.94
CA GLN A 86 10.37 -2.79 6.29
C GLN A 86 10.09 -1.29 6.53
N GLY A 87 8.95 -0.93 7.12
CA GLY A 87 8.51 0.46 7.23
C GLY A 87 8.21 1.14 5.89
N ARG A 88 7.93 0.37 4.83
CA ARG A 88 7.70 0.88 3.47
C ARG A 88 6.22 1.16 3.23
N THR A 89 5.79 2.41 3.45
CA THR A 89 4.39 2.85 3.31
C THR A 89 3.95 3.15 1.88
N GLN A 90 4.88 3.21 0.92
CA GLN A 90 4.58 3.57 -0.46
C GLN A 90 5.50 2.86 -1.46
N ILE A 91 5.03 2.68 -2.69
CA ILE A 91 5.80 2.23 -3.86
C ILE A 91 5.52 3.18 -5.01
N GLY A 92 6.56 3.70 -5.67
CA GLY A 92 6.38 4.62 -6.79
C GLY A 92 5.69 5.95 -6.46
N GLY A 93 5.67 6.35 -5.18
CA GLY A 93 4.88 7.49 -4.71
C GLY A 93 3.40 7.18 -4.44
N HIS A 94 2.95 5.95 -4.67
CA HIS A 94 1.60 5.50 -4.32
C HIS A 94 1.59 4.88 -2.92
N GLU A 95 0.72 5.41 -2.06
CA GLU A 95 0.53 4.93 -0.70
C GLU A 95 -0.08 3.53 -0.67
N ILE A 96 0.34 2.75 0.33
CA ILE A 96 -0.21 1.43 0.62
C ILE A 96 -0.93 1.56 1.95
N ALA A 97 -2.22 1.89 1.88
CA ALA A 97 -3.04 2.22 3.05
C ALA A 97 -3.06 1.07 4.07
N ALA A 98 -3.05 -0.19 3.61
CA ALA A 98 -2.95 -1.37 4.47
C ALA A 98 -1.67 -1.38 5.32
N VAL A 99 -0.54 -0.91 4.78
CA VAL A 99 0.73 -0.83 5.51
C VAL A 99 0.73 0.35 6.48
N ILE A 100 0.22 1.51 6.04
CA ILE A 100 0.09 2.70 6.89
C ILE A 100 -0.73 2.36 8.14
N ARG A 101 -1.93 1.78 7.97
CA ARG A 101 -2.77 1.32 9.08
C ARG A 101 -2.08 0.28 9.96
N GLY A 102 -1.25 -0.58 9.38
CA GLY A 102 -0.50 -1.59 10.13
C GLY A 102 0.67 -1.03 10.96
N LEU A 103 1.11 0.19 10.66
CA LEU A 103 2.15 0.91 11.40
C LEU A 103 1.59 1.92 12.42
N GLU A 104 0.32 2.30 12.29
CA GLU A 104 -0.35 3.16 13.26
C GLU A 104 -0.29 2.52 14.66
N PRO A 105 0.03 3.29 15.71
CA PRO A 105 -0.03 2.79 17.07
C PRO A 105 -1.43 2.26 17.37
N ASP A 106 -1.52 1.10 18.02
CA ASP A 106 -2.75 0.67 18.68
C ASP A 106 -3.01 1.64 19.84
N TRP A 107 -3.63 2.77 19.53
CA TRP A 107 -4.24 3.67 20.50
C TRP A 107 -5.48 2.98 21.06
N GLY A 108 -5.26 1.85 21.75
CA GLY A 108 -6.33 1.06 22.37
C GLY A 108 -7.24 2.03 23.11
N GLY A 109 -8.47 2.16 22.59
CA GLY A 109 -9.35 3.31 22.76
C GLY A 109 -8.93 4.25 23.88
N ILE A 110 -8.21 5.33 23.54
CA ILE A 110 -8.18 6.47 24.44
C ILE A 110 -9.62 6.99 24.45
N GLU A 111 -10.43 6.46 25.38
CA GLU A 111 -11.62 7.16 25.81
C GLU A 111 -11.18 8.58 26.15
N ASP A 112 -11.85 9.53 25.53
CA ASP A 112 -11.76 10.95 25.85
C ASP A 112 -11.57 11.09 27.38
N PRO A 113 -10.53 11.80 27.88
CA PRO A 113 -10.35 11.98 29.32
C PRO A 113 -11.60 12.54 30.02
N VAL A 114 -12.54 13.13 29.29
CA VAL A 114 -13.87 13.54 29.80
C VAL A 114 -14.76 12.36 30.22
N SER A 115 -14.50 11.14 29.72
CA SER A 115 -15.28 9.93 30.00
C SER A 115 -14.70 9.06 31.12
N ASN A 116 -13.51 9.37 31.64
CA ASN A 116 -12.87 8.61 32.73
C ASN A 116 -13.24 9.20 34.12
N PRO A 117 -14.04 8.52 34.95
CA PRO A 117 -14.48 9.05 36.25
C PRO A 117 -13.39 9.03 37.33
N LEU A 118 -12.17 8.55 37.03
CA LEU A 118 -11.03 8.56 37.96
C LEU A 118 -10.35 9.93 38.09
N TRP A 119 -10.64 10.88 37.19
CA TRP A 119 -10.17 12.27 37.26
C TRP A 119 -11.38 13.21 37.41
N GLY A 120 -12.02 13.15 38.59
CA GLY A 120 -12.98 14.19 38.99
C GLY A 120 -12.29 15.56 39.07
N PRO A 121 -13.05 16.68 39.01
CA PRO A 121 -12.45 18.00 39.09
C PRO A 121 -11.69 18.13 40.41
N ASP A 122 -10.44 18.60 40.32
CA ASP A 122 -9.65 18.98 41.48
C ASP A 122 -10.52 19.90 42.34
N THR A 123 -10.80 19.45 43.55
CA THR A 123 -11.53 20.24 44.54
C THR A 123 -10.52 21.14 45.24
N ASP A 124 -10.84 22.43 45.27
CA ASP A 124 -10.04 23.55 45.79
C ASP A 124 -9.43 23.34 47.19
#